data_AF-A0A1G1CE71-F1
#
_entry.id   AF-A0A1G1CE71-F1
#
_cell.length_a   1.000
_cell.length_b   1.000
_cell.length_c   1.000
_cell.angle_alpha   90.00
_cell.angle_beta   90.00
_cell.angle_gamma   90.00
#
_symmetry.space_group_name_H-M   'P 1'
#
loop_
_entity.id
_entity.type
_entity.pdbx_description
1 polymer ?
#
loop_
_entity_poly.entity_id
_entity_poly.type
_entity_poly.pdbx_seq_one_letter_code
_entity_poly.pdbx_strand_id
1 'polypeptide(L)'
;MFKNFLKMLKTNESAISQAMGALVVVLVGVLLFNYFKDNKSTPEITTEAEQTIATSENVELTTDDTGKYIPKGLPASHNVVKGESLWTISEKYYGNGYNWVDIASENKLANANSLNEGIVLTIPQAALRYDKDVKLALEAVGDDSLLSATSYTVVKGDHLWNIALRAYGDGYRWSDIYKANADKIRNANQIEIGMLLTLPR
;
A
#
# COMPACT_ATOMS: atom_id res chain seq x y z
N MET A 1 19.33 54.40 32.76
CA MET A 1 18.81 53.03 33.01
C MET A 1 19.35 51.99 32.01
N PHE A 2 19.51 52.30 30.72
CA PHE A 2 20.01 51.37 29.70
C PHE A 2 21.44 50.83 29.94
N LYS A 3 22.34 51.65 30.49
CA LYS A 3 23.73 51.25 30.79
C LYS A 3 23.86 50.19 31.90
N ASN A 4 22.90 50.14 32.84
CA ASN A 4 22.89 49.11 33.89
C ASN A 4 22.34 47.77 33.37
N PHE A 5 21.42 47.81 32.41
CA PHE A 5 20.89 46.63 31.73
C PHE A 5 21.97 45.91 30.89
N LEU A 6 22.77 46.67 30.15
CA LEU A 6 23.91 46.14 29.39
C LEU A 6 25.02 45.54 30.27
N LYS A 7 25.21 46.07 31.49
CA LYS A 7 26.21 45.56 32.45
C LYS A 7 25.76 44.24 33.07
N MET A 8 24.46 44.04 33.28
CA MET A 8 23.88 42.78 33.76
C MET A 8 23.96 41.66 32.71
N LEU A 9 23.95 42.01 31.42
CA LEU A 9 24.13 41.07 30.31
C LEU A 9 25.56 40.50 30.23
N LYS A 10 26.56 41.23 30.72
CA LYS A 10 27.98 40.90 30.53
C LYS A 10 28.60 40.07 31.67
N THR A 11 27.93 39.88 32.81
CA THR A 11 28.60 39.34 34.01
C THR A 11 28.05 38.04 34.56
N ASN A 12 27.17 37.32 33.86
CA ASN A 12 26.74 35.97 34.24
C ASN A 12 26.33 35.15 33.01
N GLU A 13 27.22 35.00 32.03
CA GLU A 13 26.96 34.24 30.78
C GLU A 13 26.38 32.84 31.06
N SER A 14 26.86 32.18 32.11
CA SER A 14 26.33 30.89 32.56
C SER A 14 24.88 30.96 33.06
N ALA A 15 24.51 31.99 33.83
CA ALA A 15 23.13 32.14 34.33
C ALA A 15 22.16 32.52 33.20
N ILE A 16 22.62 33.29 32.22
CA ILE A 16 21.84 33.63 31.02
C ILE A 16 21.62 32.36 30.19
N SER A 17 22.66 31.54 30.00
CA SER A 17 22.54 30.26 29.29
C SER A 17 21.64 29.26 30.02
N GLN A 18 21.68 29.22 31.36
CA GLN A 18 20.79 28.39 32.17
C GLN A 18 19.33 28.85 32.06
N ALA A 19 19.08 30.16 32.12
CA ALA A 19 17.75 30.73 31.95
C ALA A 19 17.20 30.48 30.53
N MET A 20 18.02 30.64 29.49
CA MET A 20 17.64 30.36 28.10
C MET A 20 17.45 28.85 27.86
N GLY A 21 18.30 27.99 28.43
CA GLY A 21 18.12 26.55 28.38
C GLY A 21 16.82 26.10 29.04
N ALA A 22 16.51 26.62 30.24
CA ALA A 22 15.25 26.35 30.92
C ALA A 22 14.05 26.85 30.10
N LEU A 23 14.14 28.03 29.49
CA LEU A 23 13.12 28.56 28.60
C LEU A 23 12.89 27.65 27.38
N VAL A 24 13.96 27.17 26.74
CA VAL A 24 13.86 26.26 25.59
C VAL A 24 13.21 24.95 25.98
N VAL A 25 13.57 24.36 27.12
CA VAL A 25 12.94 23.13 27.62
C VAL A 25 11.44 23.33 27.86
N VAL A 26 11.04 24.47 28.43
CA VAL A 26 9.63 24.81 28.62
C VAL A 26 8.92 24.98 27.27
N LEU A 27 9.52 25.68 26.31
CA LEU A 27 8.93 25.87 24.98
C LEU A 27 8.78 24.55 24.21
N VAL A 28 9.80 23.69 24.23
CA VAL A 28 9.73 22.34 23.65
C VAL A 28 8.65 21.52 24.35
N GLY A 29 8.56 21.59 25.69
CA GLY A 29 7.50 20.94 26.45
C GLY A 29 6.10 21.40 26.06
N VAL A 30 5.89 22.71 25.88
CA VAL A 30 4.62 23.27 25.41
C VAL A 30 4.30 22.86 23.97
N LEU A 31 5.30 22.83 23.08
CA LEU A 31 5.13 22.37 21.71
C LEU A 31 4.77 20.89 21.65
N LEU A 32 5.47 20.03 22.41
CA LEU A 32 5.14 18.61 22.54
C LEU A 32 3.76 18.43 23.14
N PHE A 33 3.43 19.16 24.22
CA PHE A 33 2.11 19.11 24.83
C PHE A 33 1.01 19.51 23.84
N ASN A 34 1.23 20.57 23.04
CA ASN A 34 0.25 21.00 22.03
C ASN A 34 0.14 19.98 20.88
N TYR A 35 1.27 19.43 20.43
CA TYR A 35 1.34 18.38 19.41
C TYR A 35 0.59 17.10 19.85
N PHE A 36 0.75 16.68 21.10
CA PHE A 36 0.07 15.51 21.65
C PHE A 36 -1.36 15.80 22.15
N LYS A 37 -1.71 17.06 22.45
CA LYS A 37 -3.07 17.46 22.83
C LYS A 37 -4.03 17.44 21.64
N ASP A 38 -3.55 17.81 20.45
CA ASP A 38 -4.36 17.73 19.23
C ASP A 38 -4.40 16.31 18.65
N ASN A 39 -3.43 15.45 19.01
CA ASN A 39 -3.45 14.00 18.77
C ASN A 39 -4.17 13.22 19.89
N LYS A 40 -5.32 13.71 20.37
CA LYS A 40 -6.27 12.88 21.15
C LYS A 40 -7.01 11.88 20.23
N SER A 41 -6.22 11.03 19.59
CA SER A 41 -6.64 9.69 19.23
C SER A 41 -5.65 8.77 19.94
N THR A 42 -5.81 8.65 21.25
CA THR A 42 -5.42 7.40 21.91
C THR A 42 -6.37 6.36 21.31
N PRO A 43 -5.92 5.39 20.50
CA PRO A 43 -6.77 4.27 20.19
C PRO A 43 -6.96 3.53 21.52
N GLU A 44 -8.15 3.62 22.08
CA GLU A 44 -8.61 2.60 23.00
C GLU A 44 -8.53 1.30 22.21
N ILE A 45 -7.63 0.39 22.62
CA ILE A 45 -7.64 -0.98 22.14
C ILE A 45 -8.84 -1.63 22.83
N THR A 46 -10.03 -1.38 22.32
CA THR A 46 -11.16 -2.26 22.53
C THR A 46 -10.90 -3.52 21.71
N THR A 47 -10.96 -4.67 22.39
CA THR A 47 -10.83 -6.04 21.87
C THR A 47 -11.97 -6.43 20.89
N GLU A 48 -12.53 -5.46 20.19
CA GLU A 48 -13.57 -5.61 19.17
C GLU A 48 -13.07 -5.20 17.77
N ALA A 49 -11.87 -4.62 17.66
CA ALA A 49 -11.18 -4.38 16.39
C ALA A 49 -10.35 -5.58 15.88
N GLU A 50 -10.53 -6.77 16.45
CA GLU A 50 -9.96 -8.03 15.94
C GLU A 50 -10.83 -8.73 14.88
N GLN A 51 -11.93 -8.09 14.44
CA GLN A 51 -12.69 -8.52 13.25
C GLN A 51 -12.84 -7.37 12.24
N THR A 52 -11.73 -6.97 11.64
CA THR A 52 -11.68 -6.51 10.24
C THR A 52 -10.25 -6.59 9.73
N ILE A 53 -9.55 -7.68 10.04
CA ILE A 53 -8.63 -8.23 9.03
C ILE A 53 -9.58 -8.70 7.95
N ALA A 54 -9.69 -7.90 6.88
CA ALA A 54 -10.36 -8.30 5.68
C ALA A 54 -9.82 -9.69 5.32
N THR A 55 -10.66 -10.69 5.51
CA THR A 55 -10.57 -11.97 4.85
C THR A 55 -10.15 -11.66 3.42
N SER A 56 -8.95 -12.04 3.03
CA SER A 56 -8.65 -12.27 1.62
C SER A 56 -9.58 -13.40 1.20
N GLU A 57 -10.85 -13.08 0.94
CA GLU A 57 -11.70 -13.93 0.14
C GLU A 57 -10.98 -14.00 -1.19
N ASN A 58 -10.47 -15.19 -1.53
CA ASN A 58 -10.02 -15.48 -2.88
C ASN A 58 -11.19 -15.14 -3.79
N VAL A 59 -11.10 -14.00 -4.49
CA VAL A 59 -12.14 -13.56 -5.41
C VAL A 59 -12.25 -14.63 -6.48
N GLU A 60 -13.34 -15.40 -6.48
CA GLU A 60 -13.56 -16.46 -7.48
C GLU A 60 -13.54 -15.82 -8.87
N LEU A 61 -12.66 -16.29 -9.76
CA LEU A 61 -12.56 -15.77 -11.13
C LEU A 61 -13.32 -16.67 -12.10
N THR A 62 -14.03 -16.04 -13.03
CA THR A 62 -14.66 -16.67 -14.19
C THR A 62 -13.98 -16.18 -15.46
N THR A 63 -14.12 -16.92 -16.56
CA THR A 63 -13.57 -16.53 -17.86
C THR A 63 -14.72 -16.14 -18.78
N ASP A 64 -14.62 -14.98 -19.43
CA ASP A 64 -15.59 -14.56 -20.44
C ASP A 64 -15.38 -15.25 -21.80
N ASP A 65 -16.30 -15.02 -22.74
CA ASP A 65 -16.24 -15.58 -24.11
C ASP A 65 -14.97 -15.18 -24.88
N THR A 66 -14.20 -14.21 -24.37
CA THR A 66 -12.94 -13.72 -24.96
C THR A 66 -11.69 -14.22 -24.23
N GLY A 67 -11.86 -15.11 -23.24
CA GLY A 67 -10.74 -15.66 -22.46
C GLY A 67 -10.25 -14.74 -21.34
N LYS A 68 -10.97 -13.65 -21.01
CA LYS A 68 -10.55 -12.69 -19.98
C LYS A 68 -11.16 -13.04 -18.62
N TYR A 69 -10.37 -12.92 -17.56
CA TYR A 69 -10.85 -13.17 -16.19
C TYR A 69 -11.76 -12.05 -15.70
N ILE A 70 -12.95 -12.42 -15.24
CA ILE A 70 -13.92 -11.56 -14.57
C ILE A 70 -14.12 -12.08 -13.16
N PRO A 71 -13.97 -11.25 -12.12
CA PRO A 71 -14.29 -11.67 -10.77
C PRO A 71 -15.78 -11.99 -10.64
N LYS A 72 -16.12 -13.01 -9.87
CA LYS A 72 -17.49 -13.48 -9.67
C LYS A 72 -18.05 -12.86 -8.40
N GLY A 73 -19.30 -12.43 -8.47
CA GLY A 73 -20.01 -11.92 -7.30
C GLY A 73 -19.66 -10.49 -6.90
N LEU A 74 -19.14 -9.65 -7.82
CA LEU A 74 -18.99 -8.23 -7.50
C LEU A 74 -20.36 -7.62 -7.18
N PRO A 75 -20.44 -6.75 -6.17
CA PRO A 75 -21.66 -6.01 -5.90
C PRO A 75 -21.96 -5.04 -7.05
N ALA A 76 -23.22 -4.63 -7.20
CA ALA A 76 -23.58 -3.62 -8.20
C ALA A 76 -23.00 -2.23 -7.88
N SER A 77 -22.82 -1.94 -6.59
CA SER A 77 -22.32 -0.64 -6.13
C SER A 77 -21.61 -0.73 -4.78
N HIS A 78 -20.76 0.26 -4.49
CA HIS A 78 -20.08 0.45 -3.20
C HIS A 78 -20.28 1.89 -2.71
N ASN A 79 -20.57 2.06 -1.42
CA ASN A 79 -20.63 3.38 -0.80
C ASN A 79 -19.26 3.71 -0.21
N VAL A 80 -18.63 4.77 -0.70
CA VAL A 80 -17.29 5.20 -0.29
C VAL A 80 -17.31 5.69 1.15
N VAL A 81 -16.48 5.08 2.00
CA VAL A 81 -16.28 5.54 3.39
C VAL A 81 -15.06 6.45 3.49
N LYS A 82 -14.96 7.19 4.61
CA LYS A 82 -13.86 8.11 4.86
C LYS A 82 -12.48 7.43 4.75
N GLY A 83 -11.63 7.96 3.88
CA GLY A 83 -10.25 7.50 3.70
C GLY A 83 -10.07 6.39 2.65
N GLU A 84 -11.15 5.89 2.05
CA GLU A 84 -11.02 4.97 0.91
C GLU A 84 -10.55 5.69 -0.37
N SER A 85 -9.85 4.93 -1.21
CA SER A 85 -9.46 5.33 -2.55
C SER A 85 -10.02 4.36 -3.58
N LEU A 86 -10.07 4.75 -4.86
CA LEU A 86 -10.44 3.81 -5.92
C LEU A 86 -9.48 2.61 -5.99
N TRP A 87 -8.22 2.81 -5.58
CA TRP A 87 -7.24 1.75 -5.49
C TRP A 87 -7.66 0.69 -4.46
N THR A 88 -7.94 1.10 -3.23
CA THR A 88 -8.33 0.18 -2.15
C THR A 88 -9.67 -0.51 -2.44
N ILE A 89 -10.60 0.21 -3.08
CA ILE A 89 -11.88 -0.36 -3.53
C ILE A 89 -11.65 -1.37 -4.66
N SER A 90 -10.73 -1.09 -5.58
CA SER A 90 -10.35 -2.03 -6.63
C SER A 90 -9.70 -3.28 -6.06
N GLU A 91 -8.76 -3.14 -5.13
CA GLU A 91 -8.14 -4.28 -4.44
C GLU A 91 -9.18 -5.17 -3.77
N LYS A 92 -10.17 -4.55 -3.11
CA LYS A 92 -11.26 -5.26 -2.44
C LYS A 92 -12.11 -6.11 -3.39
N TYR A 93 -12.45 -5.60 -4.58
CA TYR A 93 -13.42 -6.25 -5.46
C TYR A 93 -12.80 -7.04 -6.62
N TYR A 94 -11.61 -6.64 -7.06
CA TYR A 94 -10.92 -7.23 -8.20
C TYR A 94 -9.64 -7.97 -7.80
N GLY A 95 -9.32 -8.00 -6.50
CA GLY A 95 -8.08 -8.58 -5.97
C GLY A 95 -6.81 -7.82 -6.37
N ASN A 96 -6.94 -6.66 -7.04
CA ASN A 96 -5.83 -5.83 -7.49
C ASN A 96 -6.25 -4.37 -7.61
N GLY A 97 -5.29 -3.45 -7.53
CA GLY A 97 -5.56 -2.02 -7.61
C GLY A 97 -5.95 -1.50 -8.99
N TYR A 98 -5.54 -2.12 -10.10
CA TYR A 98 -5.57 -1.54 -11.45
C TYR A 98 -6.96 -1.35 -12.05
N ASN A 99 -7.95 -2.11 -11.59
CA ASN A 99 -9.34 -1.90 -11.98
C ASN A 99 -9.93 -0.60 -11.41
N TRP A 100 -9.17 0.20 -10.64
CA TRP A 100 -9.51 1.58 -10.29
C TRP A 100 -9.88 2.41 -11.51
N VAL A 101 -9.23 2.16 -12.66
CA VAL A 101 -9.51 2.87 -13.93
C VAL A 101 -10.89 2.50 -14.48
N ASP A 102 -11.34 1.26 -14.32
CA ASP A 102 -12.67 0.83 -14.78
C ASP A 102 -13.74 1.47 -13.91
N ILE A 103 -13.54 1.44 -12.58
CA ILE A 103 -14.43 2.09 -11.62
C ILE A 103 -14.51 3.59 -11.92
N ALA A 104 -13.37 4.27 -12.12
CA ALA A 104 -13.35 5.70 -12.43
C ALA A 104 -14.11 6.04 -13.71
N SER A 105 -13.90 5.25 -14.77
CA SER A 105 -14.52 5.44 -16.08
C SER A 105 -16.02 5.20 -16.04
N GLU A 106 -16.47 4.13 -15.39
CA GLU A 106 -17.89 3.78 -15.25
C GLU A 106 -18.66 4.88 -14.52
N ASN A 107 -18.06 5.43 -13.46
CA ASN A 107 -18.66 6.48 -12.64
C ASN A 107 -18.42 7.90 -13.18
N LYS A 108 -17.76 8.04 -14.34
CA LYS A 108 -17.47 9.34 -14.99
C LYS A 108 -16.83 10.35 -14.04
N LEU A 109 -15.92 9.88 -13.19
CA LEU A 109 -15.30 10.71 -12.17
C LEU A 109 -14.37 11.74 -12.82
N ALA A 110 -14.62 13.02 -12.55
CA ALA A 110 -13.75 14.10 -13.03
C ALA A 110 -12.36 14.06 -12.38
N ASN A 111 -12.28 13.63 -11.12
CA ASN A 111 -11.03 13.46 -10.38
C ASN A 111 -11.03 12.16 -9.58
N ALA A 112 -10.29 11.15 -10.07
CA ALA A 112 -10.14 9.84 -9.42
C ALA A 112 -9.45 9.90 -8.05
N ASN A 113 -8.64 10.94 -7.80
CA ASN A 113 -7.88 11.11 -6.55
C ASN A 113 -8.68 11.83 -5.44
N SER A 114 -9.87 12.34 -5.74
CA SER A 114 -10.71 13.08 -4.79
C SER A 114 -12.06 12.39 -4.67
N LEU A 115 -12.11 11.35 -3.85
CA LEU A 115 -13.36 10.69 -3.49
C LEU A 115 -13.92 11.33 -2.22
N ASN A 116 -15.14 11.87 -2.32
CA ASN A 116 -15.87 12.34 -1.15
C ASN A 116 -16.59 11.15 -0.49
N GLU A 117 -16.63 11.17 0.84
CA GLU A 117 -17.40 10.21 1.62
C GLU A 117 -18.89 10.25 1.24
N GLY A 118 -19.54 9.08 1.19
CA GLY A 118 -20.96 8.95 0.88
C GLY A 118 -21.28 8.85 -0.61
N ILE A 119 -20.29 8.91 -1.50
CA ILE A 119 -20.49 8.66 -2.93
C ILE A 119 -20.76 7.17 -3.15
N VAL A 120 -21.84 6.87 -3.88
CA VAL A 120 -22.13 5.51 -4.34
C VAL A 120 -21.49 5.31 -5.71
N LEU A 121 -20.48 4.44 -5.76
CA LEU A 121 -19.79 4.05 -6.98
C LEU A 121 -20.43 2.78 -7.54
N THR A 122 -20.79 2.78 -8.82
CA THR A 122 -21.07 1.56 -9.57
C THR A 122 -19.77 0.76 -9.70
N ILE A 123 -19.83 -0.53 -9.36
CA ILE A 123 -18.70 -1.44 -9.53
C ILE A 123 -18.94 -2.23 -10.82
N PRO A 124 -18.23 -1.93 -11.92
CA PRO A 124 -18.50 -2.57 -13.19
C PRO A 124 -18.16 -4.07 -13.15
N GLN A 125 -18.87 -4.90 -13.91
CA GLN A 125 -18.45 -6.27 -14.20
C GLN A 125 -17.33 -6.23 -15.25
N ALA A 126 -16.22 -5.58 -14.89
CA ALA A 126 -15.08 -5.38 -15.75
C ALA A 126 -14.10 -6.53 -15.56
N ALA A 127 -13.67 -7.08 -16.69
CA ALA A 127 -12.61 -8.06 -16.67
C ALA A 127 -11.31 -7.43 -16.16
N LEU A 128 -10.52 -8.21 -15.41
CA LEU A 128 -9.35 -7.72 -14.67
C LEU A 128 -8.44 -6.89 -15.58
N ARG A 129 -8.08 -5.69 -15.12
CA ARG A 129 -7.03 -4.88 -15.73
C ARG A 129 -5.68 -5.42 -15.26
N TYR A 130 -5.36 -6.57 -15.81
CA TYR A 130 -4.01 -7.08 -15.77
C TYR A 130 -3.15 -6.27 -16.76
N ASP A 131 -1.90 -6.01 -16.41
CA ASP A 131 -0.94 -5.47 -17.36
C ASP A 131 -0.98 -6.31 -18.64
N LYS A 132 -0.97 -5.64 -19.79
CA LYS A 132 -0.98 -6.22 -21.13
C LYS A 132 0.09 -7.31 -21.28
N ASP A 133 1.18 -7.20 -20.51
CA ASP A 133 2.29 -8.16 -20.48
C ASP A 133 1.94 -9.50 -19.79
N VAL A 134 0.90 -9.54 -18.95
CA VAL A 134 0.47 -10.80 -18.31
C VAL A 134 -0.47 -11.60 -19.19
N LYS A 135 -1.27 -10.94 -20.05
CA LYS A 135 -2.01 -11.63 -21.10
C LYS A 135 -1.06 -12.26 -22.12
N LEU A 136 -0.02 -11.53 -22.52
CA LEU A 136 1.03 -12.05 -23.40
C LEU A 136 1.78 -13.24 -22.76
N ALA A 137 1.99 -13.20 -21.43
CA ALA A 137 2.58 -14.30 -20.69
C ALA A 137 1.62 -15.51 -20.57
N LEU A 138 0.34 -15.30 -20.27
CA LEU A 138 -0.65 -16.39 -20.19
C LEU A 138 -0.87 -17.10 -21.52
N GLU A 139 -0.84 -16.36 -22.62
CA GLU A 139 -0.96 -16.91 -23.98
C GLU A 139 0.34 -17.55 -24.47
N ALA A 140 1.50 -17.13 -23.95
CA ALA A 140 2.81 -17.74 -24.25
C ALA A 140 3.13 -18.96 -23.37
N VAL A 141 2.53 -19.08 -22.18
CA VAL A 141 2.68 -20.25 -21.29
C VAL A 141 1.57 -21.25 -21.60
N GLY A 142 1.54 -21.75 -22.83
CA GLY A 142 1.32 -23.18 -22.96
C GLY A 142 2.61 -23.84 -22.50
N ASP A 143 2.71 -24.25 -21.23
CA ASP A 143 3.57 -25.35 -20.73
C ASP A 143 3.74 -25.29 -19.20
N ASP A 144 3.56 -26.45 -18.57
CA ASP A 144 3.55 -26.76 -17.15
C ASP A 144 4.96 -26.67 -16.49
N SER A 145 5.89 -25.93 -17.11
CA SER A 145 7.34 -26.04 -16.88
C SER A 145 8.01 -24.83 -16.23
N LEU A 146 7.35 -23.66 -16.17
CA LEU A 146 7.92 -22.44 -15.59
C LEU A 146 7.61 -22.22 -14.11
N LEU A 147 6.60 -22.92 -13.59
CA LEU A 147 6.25 -22.98 -12.18
C LEU A 147 6.44 -24.42 -11.71
N SER A 148 7.70 -24.82 -11.48
CA SER A 148 7.89 -25.97 -10.59
C SER A 148 7.36 -25.55 -9.22
N ALA A 149 6.68 -26.45 -8.50
CA ALA A 149 5.90 -26.11 -7.30
C ALA A 149 6.67 -25.34 -6.20
N THR A 150 7.98 -25.16 -6.31
CA THR A 150 8.87 -24.50 -5.35
C THR A 150 9.80 -23.44 -5.97
N SER A 151 9.79 -23.21 -7.29
CA SER A 151 10.72 -22.26 -7.92
C SER A 151 10.19 -21.60 -9.20
N TYR A 152 10.75 -20.44 -9.54
CA TYR A 152 10.35 -19.63 -10.69
C TYR A 152 11.56 -18.97 -11.35
N THR A 153 11.61 -18.98 -12.68
CA THR A 153 12.68 -18.31 -13.44
C THR A 153 12.21 -16.93 -13.89
N VAL A 154 12.91 -15.88 -13.45
CA VAL A 154 12.59 -14.49 -13.79
C VAL A 154 12.67 -14.28 -15.30
N VAL A 155 11.61 -13.73 -15.89
CA VAL A 155 11.60 -13.35 -17.30
C VAL A 155 11.66 -11.82 -17.46
N LYS A 156 11.89 -11.35 -18.69
CA LYS A 156 11.96 -9.93 -19.00
C LYS A 156 10.66 -9.22 -18.60
N GLY A 157 10.77 -8.14 -17.81
CA GLY A 157 9.62 -7.35 -17.35
C GLY A 157 9.07 -7.79 -15.98
N ASP A 158 9.58 -8.88 -15.41
CA ASP A 158 9.16 -9.32 -14.09
C ASP A 158 9.68 -8.42 -12.97
N HIS A 159 8.88 -8.37 -11.91
CA HIS A 159 9.23 -7.83 -10.62
C HIS A 159 8.58 -8.69 -9.54
N LEU A 160 9.12 -8.66 -8.32
CA LEU A 160 8.74 -9.62 -7.27
C LEU A 160 7.23 -9.61 -6.96
N TRP A 161 6.57 -8.45 -7.08
CA TRP A 161 5.11 -8.33 -6.94
C TRP A 161 4.35 -9.21 -7.93
N ASN A 162 4.65 -9.09 -9.22
CA ASN A 162 3.97 -9.89 -10.25
C ASN A 162 4.30 -11.36 -10.11
N ILE A 163 5.52 -11.71 -9.70
CA ILE A 163 5.90 -13.12 -9.45
C ILE A 163 5.10 -13.68 -8.26
N ALA A 164 4.96 -12.90 -7.18
CA ALA A 164 4.16 -13.29 -6.02
C ALA A 164 2.67 -13.45 -6.37
N LEU A 165 2.14 -12.51 -7.15
CA LEU A 165 0.77 -12.60 -7.64
C LEU A 165 0.57 -13.85 -8.52
N ARG A 166 1.55 -14.19 -9.37
CA ARG A 166 1.54 -15.43 -10.18
C ARG A 166 1.63 -16.70 -9.33
N ALA A 167 2.47 -16.71 -8.29
CA ALA A 167 2.77 -17.91 -7.50
C ALA A 167 1.75 -18.19 -6.39
N TYR A 168 1.18 -17.14 -5.80
CA TYR A 168 0.36 -17.19 -4.59
C TYR A 168 -1.03 -16.58 -4.75
N GLY A 169 -1.31 -15.88 -5.85
CA GLY A 169 -2.52 -15.06 -5.98
C GLY A 169 -2.49 -13.80 -5.11
N ASP A 170 -1.38 -13.55 -4.41
CA ASP A 170 -1.21 -12.42 -3.50
C ASP A 170 0.11 -11.71 -3.80
N GLY A 171 0.01 -10.48 -4.31
CA GLY A 171 1.16 -9.64 -4.61
C GLY A 171 2.00 -9.33 -3.37
N TYR A 172 1.39 -9.21 -2.18
CA TYR A 172 2.09 -8.88 -0.92
C TYR A 172 3.09 -9.96 -0.47
N ARG A 173 2.94 -11.19 -0.98
CA ARG A 173 3.90 -12.30 -0.79
C ARG A 173 5.24 -12.05 -1.50
N TRP A 174 5.41 -10.93 -2.24
CA TRP A 174 6.70 -10.53 -2.82
C TRP A 174 7.81 -10.44 -1.78
N SER A 175 7.46 -10.03 -0.55
CA SER A 175 8.39 -9.90 0.56
C SER A 175 8.91 -11.26 1.04
N ASP A 176 8.11 -12.32 0.92
CA ASP A 176 8.51 -13.68 1.27
C ASP A 176 9.43 -14.26 0.20
N ILE A 177 9.14 -14.00 -1.08
CA ILE A 177 10.07 -14.34 -2.18
C ILE A 177 11.41 -13.64 -1.96
N TYR A 178 11.40 -12.35 -1.63
CA TYR A 178 12.62 -11.60 -1.35
C TYR A 178 13.43 -12.22 -0.21
N LYS A 179 12.80 -12.50 0.93
CA LYS A 179 13.45 -13.13 2.10
C LYS A 179 14.03 -14.50 1.77
N ALA A 180 13.26 -15.33 1.04
CA ALA A 180 13.67 -16.68 0.65
C ALA A 180 14.83 -16.70 -0.36
N ASN A 181 15.12 -15.57 -1.01
CA ASN A 181 16.18 -15.42 -2.00
C ASN A 181 17.14 -14.27 -1.65
N ALA A 182 17.26 -13.92 -0.36
CA ALA A 182 18.10 -12.81 0.09
C ALA A 182 19.60 -13.05 -0.18
N ASP A 183 19.99 -14.31 -0.42
CA ASP A 183 21.31 -14.73 -0.88
C ASP A 183 21.58 -14.33 -2.35
N LYS A 184 20.52 -14.21 -3.16
CA LYS A 184 20.59 -13.90 -4.61
C LYS A 184 20.18 -12.47 -4.92
N ILE A 185 19.19 -11.92 -4.20
CA ILE A 185 18.62 -10.60 -4.45
C ILE A 185 19.17 -9.61 -3.44
N ARG A 186 20.06 -8.72 -3.90
CA ARG A 186 20.59 -7.62 -3.07
C ARG A 186 19.60 -6.46 -2.91
N ASN A 187 18.70 -6.30 -3.87
CA ASN A 187 17.71 -5.24 -3.90
C ASN A 187 16.41 -5.79 -4.48
N ALA A 188 15.30 -5.69 -3.75
CA ALA A 188 13.99 -6.20 -4.15
C ALA A 188 13.48 -5.64 -5.49
N ASN A 189 13.95 -4.44 -5.87
CA ASN A 189 13.60 -3.80 -7.13
C ASN A 189 14.53 -4.21 -8.29
N GLN A 190 15.55 -5.04 -8.04
CA GLN A 190 16.53 -5.46 -9.03
C GLN A 190 16.63 -6.99 -9.03
N ILE A 191 15.80 -7.61 -9.86
CA ILE A 191 15.89 -9.02 -10.20
C ILE A 191 16.36 -9.17 -11.65
N GLU A 192 17.22 -10.15 -11.90
CA GLU A 192 17.83 -10.35 -13.23
C GLU A 192 17.08 -11.40 -14.03
N ILE A 193 17.02 -11.21 -15.35
CA ILE A 193 16.39 -12.16 -16.26
C ILE A 193 17.16 -13.49 -16.22
N GLY A 194 16.46 -14.62 -16.14
CA GLY A 194 17.02 -15.95 -16.00
C GLY A 194 17.36 -16.33 -14.56
N MET A 195 17.15 -15.45 -13.59
CA MET A 195 17.36 -15.73 -12.18
C MET A 195 16.34 -16.76 -11.67
N LEU A 196 16.81 -17.84 -11.06
CA LEU A 196 15.97 -18.86 -10.43
C LEU A 196 15.65 -18.47 -8.98
N LEU A 197 14.40 -18.08 -8.74
CA LEU A 197 13.86 -17.73 -7.43
C LEU A 197 13.19 -18.92 -6.78
N THR A 198 13.46 -19.09 -5.48
CA THR A 198 12.74 -20.00 -4.59
C THR A 198 11.41 -19.36 -4.19
N LEU A 199 10.32 -20.10 -4.33
CA LEU A 199 8.99 -19.66 -3.94
C LEU A 199 8.59 -20.36 -2.62
N PRO A 200 8.66 -19.68 -1.45
CA PRO A 200 8.22 -20.26 -0.18
C PRO A 200 6.71 -20.50 -0.18
N ARG A 201 6.25 -21.70 0.16
CA ARG A 201 4.81 -22.02 0.25
C ARG A 201 4.25 -21.59 1.60
#